data_AF-A0A5N3S5B9-F1
#
_entry.id   AF-A0A5N3S5B9-F1
#
_cell.length_a   1.000
_cell.length_b   1.000
_cell.length_c   1.000
_cell.angle_alpha   90.00
_cell.angle_beta   90.00
_cell.angle_gamma   90.00
#
_symmetry.space_group_name_H-M   'P 1'
#
loop_
_entity.id
_entity.type
_entity.pdbx_description
1 polymer ?
#
loop_
_entity_poly.entity_id
_entity_poly.type
_entity_poly.pdbx_seq_one_letter_code
_entity_poly.pdbx_strand_id
1 'polypeptide(L)'
;MARITQQQKLENQKKYNQVVLDLFLAEGHESLTYARIAKEIGVSLTTLQGYFPSTRAIRAVLHGHILPIIMKPLNFSSEGAFYDSWDKALEEPQFQSVMKLIFFHASQAEQPEGFDLQADGAFREKAIESFGSNARQVIETVIGRSLLRMTNFRPS
;
A
#
# COMPACT_ATOMS: atom_id res chain seq x y z
N MET A 1 -18.60 25.17 -20.71
CA MET A 1 -18.56 23.99 -19.81
C MET A 1 -19.10 24.41 -18.46
N ALA A 2 -20.10 23.71 -17.92
CA ALA A 2 -20.67 24.05 -16.62
C ALA A 2 -19.62 23.87 -15.52
N ARG A 3 -19.43 24.90 -14.69
CA ARG A 3 -18.47 24.88 -13.57
C ARG A 3 -19.06 23.97 -12.50
N ILE A 4 -18.41 22.82 -12.25
CA ILE A 4 -18.83 21.92 -11.17
C ILE A 4 -18.73 22.65 -9.82
N THR A 5 -19.65 22.34 -8.91
CA THR A 5 -19.61 22.89 -7.55
C THR A 5 -18.43 22.32 -6.79
N GLN A 6 -17.99 23.00 -5.72
CA GLN A 6 -16.93 22.47 -4.85
C GLN A 6 -17.33 21.12 -4.23
N GLN A 7 -18.60 20.96 -3.87
CA GLN A 7 -19.14 19.71 -3.34
C GLN A 7 -19.05 18.57 -4.36
N GLN A 8 -19.45 18.81 -5.61
CA GLN A 8 -19.33 17.81 -6.68
C GLN A 8 -17.86 17.44 -6.92
N LYS A 9 -16.94 18.41 -6.84
CA LYS A 9 -15.50 18.12 -6.97
C LYS A 9 -15.02 17.19 -5.86
N LEU A 10 -15.45 17.40 -4.62
CA LEU A 10 -15.09 16.55 -3.49
C LEU A 10 -15.66 15.13 -3.62
N GLU A 11 -16.91 15.00 -4.04
CA GLU A 11 -17.55 13.69 -4.27
C GLU A 11 -16.84 12.92 -5.39
N ASN A 12 -16.51 13.59 -6.50
CA ASN A 12 -15.73 12.99 -7.58
C ASN A 12 -14.34 12.56 -7.08
N GLN A 13 -13.66 13.38 -6.27
CA GLN A 13 -12.36 13.02 -5.70
C GLN A 13 -12.45 11.72 -4.87
N LYS A 14 -13.47 11.59 -4.00
CA LYS A 14 -13.69 10.37 -3.22
C LYS A 14 -13.91 9.15 -4.12
N LYS A 15 -14.76 9.29 -5.13
CA LYS A 15 -15.02 8.22 -6.11
C LYS A 15 -13.73 7.81 -6.83
N TYR A 16 -12.93 8.77 -7.27
CA TYR A 16 -11.72 8.49 -8.02
C TYR A 16 -10.64 7.86 -7.15
N ASN A 17 -10.53 8.30 -5.89
CA ASN A 17 -9.64 7.67 -4.91
C ASN A 17 -10.02 6.20 -4.68
N GLN A 18 -11.32 5.88 -4.60
CA GLN A 18 -11.78 4.50 -4.47
C GLN A 18 -11.40 3.66 -5.70
N VAL A 19 -11.59 4.18 -6.91
CA VAL A 19 -11.19 3.48 -8.14
C VAL A 19 -9.67 3.22 -8.17
N VAL A 20 -8.85 4.17 -7.73
CA VAL A 20 -7.40 3.99 -7.61
C VAL A 20 -7.07 2.86 -6.64
N LEU A 21 -7.75 2.79 -5.49
CA LEU A 21 -7.57 1.72 -4.51
C LEU A 21 -8.00 0.36 -5.08
N ASP A 22 -9.13 0.28 -5.75
CA ASP A 22 -9.65 -0.96 -6.32
C ASP A 22 -8.72 -1.50 -7.41
N LEU A 23 -8.24 -0.63 -8.31
CA LEU A 23 -7.24 -1.00 -9.33
C LEU A 23 -5.93 -1.46 -8.70
N PHE A 24 -5.48 -0.80 -7.63
CA PHE A 24 -4.28 -1.21 -6.90
C PHE A 24 -4.43 -2.61 -6.30
N LEU A 25 -5.57 -2.89 -5.66
CA LEU A 25 -5.82 -4.18 -5.01
C LEU A 25 -6.01 -5.31 -6.02
N ALA A 26 -6.58 -5.03 -7.19
CA ALA A 26 -6.84 -6.00 -8.24
C ALA A 26 -5.63 -6.27 -9.14
N GLU A 27 -4.91 -5.21 -9.55
CA GLU A 27 -3.90 -5.27 -10.61
C GLU A 27 -2.48 -4.91 -10.12
N GLY A 28 -2.33 -4.45 -8.86
CA GLY A 28 -1.05 -4.04 -8.29
C GLY A 28 -0.65 -2.60 -8.63
N HIS A 29 0.48 -2.13 -8.10
CA HIS A 29 0.87 -0.72 -8.24
C HIS A 29 1.28 -0.30 -9.68
N GLU A 30 1.64 -1.26 -10.53
CA GLU A 30 2.13 -1.00 -11.89
C GLU A 30 0.99 -0.56 -12.82
N SER A 31 -0.24 -0.99 -12.52
CA SER A 31 -1.43 -0.63 -13.28
C SER A 31 -1.86 0.83 -13.08
N LEU A 32 -1.36 1.52 -12.04
CA LEU A 32 -1.76 2.86 -11.64
C LEU A 32 -1.19 3.97 -12.54
N THR A 33 -1.50 3.86 -13.83
CA THR A 33 -1.17 4.84 -14.86
C THR A 33 -2.37 5.76 -15.12
N TYR A 34 -2.12 7.00 -15.56
CA TYR A 34 -3.19 7.92 -15.95
C TYR A 34 -4.11 7.32 -17.00
N ALA A 35 -3.58 6.60 -17.99
CA ALA A 35 -4.36 5.99 -19.04
C ALA A 35 -5.31 4.90 -18.50
N ARG A 36 -4.82 4.00 -17.64
CA ARG A 36 -5.63 2.94 -17.04
C ARG A 36 -6.73 3.50 -16.15
N ILE A 37 -6.39 4.47 -15.30
CA ILE A 37 -7.33 5.09 -14.35
C ILE A 37 -8.37 5.93 -15.09
N ALA A 38 -7.97 6.72 -16.09
CA ALA A 38 -8.89 7.52 -16.89
C ALA A 38 -9.89 6.64 -17.66
N LYS A 39 -9.41 5.51 -18.20
CA LYS A 39 -10.25 4.50 -18.85
C LYS A 39 -11.25 3.88 -17.88
N GLU A 40 -10.83 3.53 -16.67
CA GLU A 40 -11.70 2.93 -15.64
C GLU A 40 -12.79 3.91 -15.18
N ILE A 41 -12.43 5.17 -14.97
CA ILE A 41 -13.35 6.21 -14.51
C ILE A 41 -14.27 6.71 -15.65
N GLY A 42 -13.83 6.60 -16.91
CA GLY A 42 -14.53 7.11 -18.09
C GLY A 42 -14.36 8.63 -18.29
N VAL A 43 -13.18 9.18 -17.95
CA VAL A 43 -12.87 10.61 -18.08
C VAL A 43 -11.65 10.85 -18.97
N SER A 44 -11.46 12.09 -19.44
CA SER A 44 -10.24 12.44 -20.19
C SER A 44 -9.00 12.47 -19.29
N LEU A 45 -7.81 12.30 -19.88
CA LEU A 45 -6.54 12.43 -19.16
C LEU A 45 -6.37 13.81 -18.51
N THR A 46 -6.76 14.87 -19.22
CA THR A 46 -6.70 16.25 -18.72
C THR A 46 -7.64 16.46 -17.53
N THR A 47 -8.85 15.87 -17.59
CA THR A 47 -9.77 15.87 -16.45
C THR A 47 -9.13 15.18 -15.25
N LEU A 48 -8.55 13.99 -15.46
CA LEU A 48 -7.92 13.22 -14.39
C LEU A 48 -6.72 13.97 -13.76
N GLN A 49 -5.92 14.66 -14.57
CA GLN A 49 -4.82 15.51 -14.09
C GLN A 49 -5.29 16.65 -13.19
N GLY A 50 -6.52 17.14 -13.38
CA GLY A 50 -7.14 18.13 -12.51
C GLY A 50 -7.48 17.61 -11.09
N TYR A 51 -7.55 16.29 -10.91
CA TYR A 51 -7.74 15.62 -9.62
C TYR A 51 -6.43 15.05 -9.06
N PHE A 52 -5.56 14.54 -9.94
CA PHE A 52 -4.25 14.00 -9.58
C PHE A 52 -3.17 14.72 -10.39
N PRO A 53 -2.50 15.73 -9.82
CA PRO A 53 -1.53 16.54 -10.58
C PRO A 53 -0.24 15.79 -10.93
N SER A 54 0.05 14.66 -10.27
CA SER A 54 1.21 13.81 -10.57
C SER A 54 0.92 12.33 -10.29
N THR A 55 1.75 11.44 -10.81
CA THR A 55 1.72 10.01 -10.47
C THR A 55 1.99 9.78 -8.99
N ARG A 56 2.81 10.62 -8.34
CA ARG A 56 2.99 10.62 -6.88
C ARG A 56 1.68 10.92 -6.16
N ALA A 57 0.87 11.85 -6.66
CA ALA A 57 -0.43 12.17 -6.06
C ALA A 57 -1.43 11.00 -6.16
N ILE A 58 -1.40 10.22 -7.25
CA ILE A 58 -2.18 8.98 -7.38
C ILE A 58 -1.76 7.98 -6.29
N ARG A 59 -0.46 7.75 -6.13
CA ARG A 59 0.07 6.80 -5.14
C ARG A 59 -0.16 7.25 -3.70
N ALA A 60 -0.14 8.55 -3.43
CA ALA A 60 -0.42 9.12 -2.12
C ALA A 60 -1.83 8.75 -1.59
N VAL A 61 -2.79 8.50 -2.48
CA VAL A 61 -4.13 8.00 -2.11
C VAL A 61 -4.03 6.69 -1.31
N LEU A 62 -3.06 5.83 -1.64
CA LEU A 62 -2.93 4.51 -1.03
C LEU A 62 -2.44 4.57 0.41
N HIS A 63 -1.75 5.64 0.82
CA HIS A 63 -1.07 5.72 2.12
C HIS A 63 -2.03 5.47 3.29
N GLY A 64 -3.25 6.01 3.23
CA GLY A 64 -4.27 5.81 4.27
C GLY A 64 -4.89 4.41 4.31
N HIS A 65 -4.67 3.59 3.28
CA HIS A 65 -5.27 2.26 3.15
C HIS A 65 -4.28 1.12 3.38
N ILE A 66 -2.98 1.39 3.27
CA ILE A 66 -1.92 0.38 3.44
C ILE A 66 -1.96 -0.26 4.83
N LEU A 67 -2.02 0.55 5.90
CA LEU A 67 -1.95 0.04 7.26
C LEU A 67 -3.12 -0.89 7.61
N PRO A 68 -4.40 -0.55 7.34
CA PRO A 68 -5.49 -1.49 7.54
C PRO A 68 -5.30 -2.83 6.82
N ILE A 69 -4.76 -2.82 5.59
CA ILE A 69 -4.54 -4.04 4.81
C ILE A 69 -3.46 -4.91 5.47
N ILE A 70 -2.37 -4.31 5.94
CA ILE A 70 -1.29 -5.03 6.62
C ILE A 70 -1.74 -5.52 7.99
N MET A 71 -2.39 -4.67 8.78
CA MET A 71 -2.71 -4.96 10.19
C MET A 71 -3.81 -6.01 10.34
N LYS A 72 -4.82 -6.00 9.47
CA LYS A 72 -6.02 -6.85 9.59
C LYS A 72 -5.73 -8.36 9.71
N PRO A 73 -4.83 -8.97 8.92
CA PRO A 73 -4.56 -10.41 9.02
C PRO A 73 -3.56 -10.79 10.12
N LEU A 74 -2.89 -9.82 10.77
CA LEU A 74 -1.75 -10.10 11.64
C LEU A 74 -2.16 -10.37 13.09
N ASN A 75 -1.55 -11.40 13.67
CA ASN A 75 -1.73 -11.77 15.07
C ASN A 75 -0.51 -11.40 15.90
N PHE A 76 -0.66 -10.42 16.79
CA PHE A 76 0.41 -9.92 17.64
C PHE A 76 0.49 -10.61 19.01
N SER A 77 -0.22 -11.72 19.25
CA SER A 77 -0.27 -12.35 20.58
C SER A 77 1.03 -13.03 21.01
N SER A 78 1.86 -13.44 20.05
CA SER A 78 3.19 -14.04 20.26
C SER A 78 3.97 -14.00 18.94
N GLU A 79 5.29 -14.16 19.00
CA GLU A 79 6.13 -14.20 17.79
C GLU A 79 5.72 -15.33 16.83
N GLY A 80 5.46 -16.54 17.36
CA GLY A 80 5.03 -17.67 16.55
C GLY A 80 3.70 -17.40 15.83
N ALA A 81 2.71 -16.88 16.57
CA ALA A 81 1.42 -16.51 15.98
C ALA A 81 1.56 -15.39 14.94
N PHE A 82 2.47 -14.46 15.16
CA PHE A 82 2.78 -13.38 14.22
C PHE A 82 3.36 -13.93 12.92
N TYR A 83 4.39 -14.78 13.02
CA TYR A 83 5.00 -15.44 11.86
C TYR A 83 3.98 -16.25 11.06
N ASP A 84 3.16 -17.08 11.74
CA ASP A 84 2.14 -17.89 11.08
C ASP A 84 1.08 -17.02 10.38
N SER A 85 0.63 -15.95 11.04
CA SER A 85 -0.34 -15.02 10.47
C SER A 85 0.23 -14.23 9.29
N TRP A 86 1.51 -13.86 9.35
CA TRP A 86 2.21 -13.17 8.27
C TRP A 86 2.39 -14.08 7.05
N ASP A 87 2.82 -15.32 7.25
CA ASP A 87 3.04 -16.27 6.16
C ASP A 87 1.73 -16.61 5.44
N LYS A 88 0.61 -16.71 6.19
CA LYS A 88 -0.74 -16.82 5.62
C LYS A 88 -1.15 -15.54 4.89
N ALA A 89 -0.88 -14.37 5.46
CA ALA A 89 -1.19 -13.10 4.81
C ALA A 89 -0.45 -12.95 3.49
N LEU A 90 0.78 -13.45 3.38
CA LEU A 90 1.53 -13.46 2.12
C LEU A 90 0.91 -14.34 1.03
N GLU A 91 -0.12 -15.14 1.30
CA GLU A 91 -0.89 -15.88 0.30
C GLU A 91 -2.00 -15.02 -0.31
N GLU A 92 -2.39 -13.94 0.39
CA GLU A 92 -3.45 -13.05 -0.03
C GLU A 92 -2.96 -12.02 -1.05
N PRO A 93 -3.59 -11.92 -2.24
CA PRO A 93 -3.15 -11.00 -3.30
C PRO A 93 -3.04 -9.54 -2.85
N GLN A 94 -3.97 -9.08 -2.01
CA GLN A 94 -3.98 -7.70 -1.52
C GLN A 94 -2.77 -7.39 -0.64
N PHE A 95 -2.42 -8.30 0.27
CA PHE A 95 -1.25 -8.15 1.13
C PHE A 95 0.04 -8.18 0.31
N GLN A 96 0.12 -9.07 -0.70
CA GLN A 96 1.24 -9.08 -1.63
C GLN A 96 1.38 -7.77 -2.42
N SER A 97 0.28 -7.20 -2.92
CA SER A 97 0.29 -5.91 -3.64
C SER A 97 0.83 -4.79 -2.77
N VAL A 98 0.46 -4.76 -1.48
CA VAL A 98 0.97 -3.80 -0.52
C VAL A 98 2.46 -4.01 -0.24
N MET A 99 2.90 -5.25 -0.02
CA MET A 99 4.32 -5.55 0.21
C MET A 99 5.18 -5.18 -1.01
N LYS A 100 4.72 -5.46 -2.23
CA LYS A 100 5.38 -5.04 -3.48
C LYS A 100 5.48 -3.51 -3.58
N LEU A 101 4.40 -2.81 -3.22
CA LEU A 101 4.40 -1.35 -3.19
C LEU A 101 5.45 -0.80 -2.22
N ILE A 102 5.53 -1.35 -1.00
CA ILE A 102 6.53 -0.96 0.00
C ILE A 102 7.95 -1.16 -0.55
N PHE A 103 8.25 -2.32 -1.13
CA PHE A 103 9.57 -2.59 -1.70
C PHE A 103 9.91 -1.68 -2.88
N PHE A 104 8.94 -1.43 -3.77
CA PHE A 104 9.13 -0.49 -4.88
C PHE A 104 9.43 0.93 -4.37
N HIS A 105 8.75 1.39 -3.33
CA HIS A 105 9.05 2.70 -2.75
C HIS A 105 10.44 2.73 -2.10
N ALA A 106 10.81 1.69 -1.36
CA ALA A 106 12.12 1.56 -0.75
C ALA A 106 13.26 1.57 -1.79
N SER A 107 13.04 1.02 -2.99
CA SER A 107 14.07 1.01 -4.05
C SER A 107 14.23 2.34 -4.78
N GLN A 108 13.25 3.25 -4.69
CA GLN A 108 13.21 4.51 -5.45
C GLN A 108 13.59 5.75 -4.61
N ALA A 109 13.88 5.58 -3.32
CA ALA A 109 14.17 6.69 -2.43
C ALA A 109 15.58 7.27 -2.67
N GLU A 110 15.72 8.36 -3.44
CA GLU A 110 16.97 9.12 -3.61
C GLU A 110 17.38 9.89 -2.32
N GLN A 111 16.38 10.27 -1.53
CA GLN A 111 16.45 10.68 -0.14
C GLN A 111 15.23 10.03 0.52
N PRO A 112 15.33 9.42 1.72
CA PRO A 112 14.17 8.96 2.45
C PRO A 112 13.39 10.17 2.99
N GLU A 113 12.86 11.03 2.11
CA GLU A 113 11.66 11.78 2.46
C GLU A 113 10.61 10.71 2.69
N GLY A 114 10.36 10.44 3.96
CA GLY A 114 9.78 9.20 4.45
C GLY A 114 8.74 8.65 3.51
N PHE A 115 8.78 7.34 3.29
CA PHE A 115 7.54 6.62 3.15
C PHE A 115 6.79 6.89 4.46
N ASP A 116 6.13 8.05 4.56
CA ASP A 116 5.31 8.47 5.70
C ASP A 116 4.01 7.68 5.56
N LEU A 117 4.17 6.37 5.69
CA LEU A 117 3.37 5.65 6.64
C LEU A 117 3.44 6.48 7.92
N GLN A 118 2.48 7.38 8.15
CA GLN A 118 2.09 7.70 9.52
C GLN A 118 1.68 6.40 10.27
N ALA A 119 1.47 5.34 9.50
CA ALA A 119 1.45 3.94 9.83
C ALA A 119 2.78 3.29 10.31
N ASP A 120 3.95 3.88 10.08
CA ASP A 120 5.24 3.42 10.61
C ASP A 120 5.26 3.64 12.12
N GLY A 121 4.53 4.63 12.64
CA GLY A 121 4.25 4.74 14.06
C GLY A 121 3.43 3.55 14.55
N ALA A 122 2.20 3.42 14.06
CA ALA A 122 1.24 2.43 14.59
C ALA A 122 1.70 0.97 14.45
N PHE A 123 2.26 0.57 13.29
CA PHE A 123 2.76 -0.79 13.11
C PHE A 123 3.99 -1.06 13.99
N ARG A 124 4.95 -0.14 14.03
CA ARG A 124 6.16 -0.26 14.85
C ARG A 124 5.84 -0.24 16.33
N GLU A 125 4.99 0.68 16.78
CA GLU A 125 4.50 0.77 18.15
C GLU A 125 3.83 -0.54 18.54
N LYS A 126 2.92 -1.06 17.70
CA LYS A 126 2.27 -2.33 17.99
C LYS A 126 3.27 -3.48 18.08
N ALA A 127 4.25 -3.53 17.20
CA ALA A 127 5.31 -4.55 17.24
C ALA A 127 6.18 -4.42 18.50
N ILE A 128 6.56 -3.20 18.90
CA ILE A 128 7.34 -2.93 20.12
C ILE A 128 6.54 -3.30 21.37
N GLU A 129 5.26 -2.93 21.44
CA GLU A 129 4.36 -3.30 22.53
C GLU A 129 4.23 -4.83 22.67
N SER A 130 4.22 -5.54 21.55
CA SER A 130 3.94 -6.98 21.53
C SER A 130 5.19 -7.84 21.70
N PHE A 131 6.35 -7.39 21.19
CA PHE A 131 7.58 -8.19 21.12
C PHE A 131 8.77 -7.53 21.85
N GLY A 132 8.61 -6.32 22.40
CA GLY A 132 9.64 -5.64 23.19
C GLY A 132 10.94 -5.43 22.43
N SER A 133 12.07 -5.80 23.05
CA SER A 133 13.40 -5.70 22.46
C SER A 133 13.59 -6.57 21.21
N ASN A 134 12.77 -7.61 21.02
CA ASN A 134 12.87 -8.50 19.88
C ASN A 134 12.09 -8.02 18.65
N ALA A 135 11.28 -6.96 18.77
CA ALA A 135 10.42 -6.45 17.70
C ALA A 135 11.16 -6.20 16.39
N ARG A 136 12.39 -5.69 16.47
CA ARG A 136 13.24 -5.46 15.29
C ARG A 136 13.54 -6.75 14.53
N GLN A 137 14.00 -7.79 15.23
CA GLN A 137 14.35 -9.07 14.61
C GLN A 137 13.11 -9.76 14.02
N VAL A 138 11.98 -9.67 14.72
CA VAL A 138 10.69 -10.19 14.23
C VAL A 138 10.31 -9.53 12.90
N ILE A 139 10.37 -8.20 12.84
CA ILE A 139 10.07 -7.43 11.61
C ILE A 139 11.07 -7.76 10.50
N GLU A 140 12.37 -7.74 10.77
CA GLU A 140 13.42 -8.07 9.79
C GLU A 140 13.21 -9.46 9.19
N THR A 141 12.81 -10.44 10.03
CA THR A 141 12.51 -11.81 9.60
C THR A 141 11.35 -11.85 8.62
N VAL A 142 10.21 -11.25 8.95
CA VAL A 142 9.03 -11.30 8.05
C VAL A 142 9.21 -10.49 6.78
N ILE A 143 9.96 -9.38 6.83
CA ILE A 143 10.37 -8.62 5.63
C ILE A 143 11.24 -9.49 4.73
N GLY A 144 12.23 -10.20 5.30
CA GLY A 144 13.07 -11.15 4.56
C GLY A 144 12.26 -12.29 3.92
N ARG A 145 11.35 -12.92 4.68
CA ARG A 145 10.43 -13.95 4.16
C ARG A 145 9.59 -13.43 3.00
N SER A 146 9.07 -12.21 3.12
CA SER A 146 8.27 -11.56 2.07
C SER A 146 9.07 -11.40 0.78
N LEU A 147 10.31 -10.91 0.86
CA LEU A 147 11.17 -10.73 -0.31
C LEU A 147 11.54 -12.06 -0.98
N LEU A 148 11.90 -13.07 -0.19
CA LEU A 148 12.22 -14.41 -0.70
C LEU A 148 11.02 -15.05 -1.41
N ARG A 149 9.82 -14.92 -0.83
CA ARG A 149 8.59 -15.45 -1.43
C ARG A 149 8.27 -14.75 -2.75
N MET A 150 8.46 -13.44 -2.83
CA MET A 150 8.20 -12.66 -4.05
C MET A 150 9.19 -12.91 -5.18
N THR A 151 10.43 -13.28 -4.84
CA THR A 151 11.45 -13.64 -5.83
C THR A 151 11.37 -15.11 -6.25
N ASN A 152 10.38 -15.86 -5.75
CA ASN A 152 10.25 -17.31 -5.91
C ASN A 152 11.54 -18.07 -5.53
N PHE A 153 12.27 -17.57 -4.54
CA PHE A 153 13.49 -18.22 -4.06
C PHE A 153 13.15 -19.62 -3.55
N ARG A 154 13.76 -20.64 -4.15
CA ARG A 154 13.71 -22.02 -3.70
C ARG A 154 15.08 -22.37 -3.12
N PRO A 155 15.19 -22.79 -1.85
CA PRO A 155 16.43 -23.36 -1.36
C PRO A 155 16.68 -24.64 -2.18
N SER A 156 17.82 -24.67 -2.87
CA SER A 156 18.32 -25.81 -3.65
C SER A 156 18.53 -27.03 -2.76
#